data_AF-A0A4Q5NSN0-F1
#
_entry.id   AF-A0A4Q5NSN0-F1
#
_cell.length_a   1.000
_cell.length_b   1.000
_cell.length_c   1.000
_cell.angle_alpha   90.00
_cell.angle_beta   90.00
_cell.angle_gamma   90.00
#
_symmetry.space_group_name_H-M   'P 1'
#
loop_
_entity.id
_entity.type
_entity.pdbx_description
1 polymer ?
#
loop_
_entity_poly.entity_id
_entity_poly.type
_entity_poly.pdbx_seq_one_letter_code
_entity_poly.pdbx_strand_id
1 'polypeptide(L)'
;MKHIQSSFASLFAVGAVALGAASAPAQPTPTNPAPESVQQRDARMAWWRDARFGLFIHWNPSSLKGTEISISRSPNPYGPNPGGIPAAEYDVLYKQFNPTKFDAKAVVALAKVAGMKYVVFTTKHHDGFSMFDSQLTDYKITSPESPYGKDITRQLADACHEAGLHWCVYYSQPDLHHPDYDRDHARYNQYFHAQVHELQTKYGPVDSVWFDGLGGSAEYWDADNLFRQMKADNPNVIINNRSGLPGDYYTPEQSIGTYDDQRYWETCMTIGDQWAYKPNDRYKSSAQCIQTLARCNGGDGNFLLNIGLRPDGTIDPTQADRLQNMAAWMKVNSESIYGTRGGPFKPGTRYVSTRKGNTVYVHVLQWDGEQVTLPALPKRIVKSWVLGGGEAKIKQSGSGLTISVPTASQKGADTVVALQLNGSAMDIAPISAATLKVLATASVVYENSLTYDGAKAFDGDAGTRWATPDGTKEASLQAELFVPTTIKGVTINEAFAGRVRKFQLQYQAPDSTEWQTLVEGTGVGANYSAQFKAVKVQVVRLNILDATQGPTINEIEFDIVR
;
A
#
# COMPACT_ATOMS: atom_id res chain seq x y z
N MET A 1 -63.94 75.04 -10.01
CA MET A 1 -64.93 74.25 -9.23
C MET A 1 -64.19 73.78 -7.97
N LYS A 2 -64.45 74.37 -6.79
CA LYS A 2 -65.27 73.78 -5.70
C LYS A 2 -64.90 72.29 -5.51
N HIS A 3 -64.30 71.78 -4.42
CA HIS A 3 -64.40 72.10 -3.00
C HIS A 3 -63.30 71.34 -2.19
N ILE A 4 -62.84 71.98 -1.11
CA ILE A 4 -62.67 71.50 0.28
C ILE A 4 -61.45 70.62 0.68
N GLN A 5 -60.80 71.16 1.72
CA GLN A 5 -59.75 70.66 2.61
C GLN A 5 -60.26 69.61 3.61
N SER A 6 -59.39 68.70 4.06
CA SER A 6 -58.88 68.57 5.45
C SER A 6 -57.93 67.35 5.44
N SER A 7 -56.80 67.28 6.14
CA SER A 7 -56.58 67.64 7.52
C SER A 7 -55.08 67.79 7.82
N PHE A 8 -54.80 68.84 8.60
CA PHE A 8 -53.75 69.01 9.61
C PHE A 8 -52.26 68.80 9.26
N ALA A 9 -51.61 69.95 9.09
CA ALA A 9 -50.18 70.15 9.28
C ALA A 9 -49.81 70.11 10.77
N SER A 10 -48.64 69.57 11.09
CA SER A 10 -47.89 69.87 12.31
C SER A 10 -46.42 70.06 11.94
N LEU A 11 -45.90 71.25 12.24
CA LEU A 11 -44.49 71.59 12.34
C LEU A 11 -43.78 70.61 13.29
N PHE A 12 -42.50 70.30 13.07
CA PHE A 12 -41.42 70.76 13.95
C PHE A 12 -40.03 70.32 13.46
N ALA A 13 -39.16 71.34 13.40
CA ALA A 13 -37.74 71.40 13.72
C ALA A 13 -36.81 70.19 13.54
N VAL A 14 -35.74 70.47 12.80
CA VAL A 14 -34.47 69.76 12.69
C VAL A 14 -33.87 69.48 14.07
N GLY A 15 -33.73 68.19 14.40
CA GLY A 15 -32.81 67.69 15.41
C GLY A 15 -31.74 66.86 14.72
N ALA A 16 -30.47 67.26 14.81
CA ALA A 16 -29.35 66.45 14.35
C ALA A 16 -29.24 65.20 15.24
N VAL A 17 -29.55 64.02 14.69
CA VAL A 17 -29.29 62.73 15.32
C VAL A 17 -27.97 62.20 14.78
N ALA A 18 -26.97 62.11 15.64
CA ALA A 18 -25.77 61.33 15.38
C ALA A 18 -26.17 59.85 15.27
N LEU A 19 -26.09 59.29 14.06
CA LEU A 19 -26.21 57.85 13.83
C LEU A 19 -24.95 57.17 14.40
N GLY A 20 -25.06 56.65 15.62
CA GLY A 20 -24.09 55.71 16.15
C GLY A 20 -24.08 54.46 15.27
N ALA A 21 -22.93 54.15 14.68
CA ALA A 21 -22.71 52.90 13.98
C ALA A 21 -22.85 51.74 14.98
N ALA A 22 -23.95 51.00 14.90
CA ALA A 22 -24.09 49.73 15.60
C ALA A 22 -23.11 48.74 14.94
N SER A 23 -22.02 48.42 15.63
CA SER A 23 -21.14 47.32 15.26
C SER A 23 -21.93 46.02 15.30
N ALA A 24 -22.01 45.33 14.16
CA ALA A 24 -22.52 43.97 14.11
C ALA A 24 -21.75 43.10 15.13
N PRO A 25 -22.42 42.16 15.84
CA PRO A 25 -21.72 41.25 16.74
C PRO A 25 -20.67 40.48 15.93
N ALA A 26 -19.43 40.52 16.40
CA ALA A 26 -18.34 39.75 15.81
C ALA A 26 -18.77 38.29 15.72
N GLN A 27 -18.65 37.69 14.53
CA GLN A 27 -18.83 36.25 14.40
C GLN A 27 -17.84 35.55 15.34
N PRO A 28 -18.27 34.52 16.10
CA PRO A 28 -17.36 33.78 16.94
C PRO A 28 -16.23 33.26 16.05
N THR A 29 -14.99 33.62 16.41
CA THR A 29 -13.80 33.08 15.79
C THR A 29 -13.94 31.55 15.78
N PRO A 30 -13.72 30.85 14.65
CA PRO A 30 -13.80 29.40 14.62
C PRO A 30 -12.81 28.87 15.67
N THR A 31 -13.33 28.39 16.79
CA THR A 31 -12.51 27.71 17.77
C THR A 31 -12.02 26.45 17.10
N ASN A 32 -10.70 26.29 16.97
CA ASN A 32 -10.13 25.04 16.48
C ASN A 32 -10.78 23.88 17.25
N PRO A 33 -11.35 22.87 16.57
CA PRO A 33 -11.91 21.72 17.25
C PRO A 33 -10.83 21.12 18.15
N ALA A 34 -11.24 20.64 19.33
CA ALA A 34 -10.32 19.99 20.25
C ALA A 34 -9.59 18.84 19.52
N PRO A 35 -8.30 18.61 19.80
CA PRO A 35 -7.56 17.50 19.20
C PRO A 35 -8.31 16.18 19.40
N GLU A 36 -8.38 15.37 18.35
CA GLU A 36 -9.01 14.05 18.41
C GLU A 36 -8.35 13.19 19.49
N SER A 37 -9.14 12.61 20.38
CA SER A 37 -8.65 11.65 21.37
C SER A 37 -8.27 10.32 20.71
N VAL A 38 -7.41 9.53 21.38
CA VAL A 38 -7.02 8.18 20.91
C VAL A 38 -8.27 7.31 20.68
N GLN A 39 -9.27 7.37 21.55
CA GLN A 39 -10.50 6.58 21.43
C GLN A 39 -11.34 6.99 20.21
N GLN A 40 -11.44 8.29 19.93
CA GLN A 40 -12.14 8.78 18.74
C GLN A 40 -11.42 8.34 17.46
N ARG A 41 -10.08 8.49 17.44
CA ARG A 41 -9.26 8.01 16.32
C ARG A 41 -9.41 6.52 16.10
N ASP A 42 -9.36 5.72 17.17
CA ASP A 42 -9.51 4.27 17.09
C ASP A 42 -10.89 3.84 16.58
N ALA A 43 -11.95 4.57 16.96
CA ALA A 43 -13.30 4.33 16.44
C ALA A 43 -13.39 4.69 14.93
N ARG A 44 -12.81 5.82 14.53
CA ARG A 44 -12.77 6.27 13.13
C ARG A 44 -11.97 5.30 12.24
N MET A 45 -10.83 4.82 12.74
CA MET A 45 -9.97 3.87 12.03
C MET A 45 -10.46 2.41 12.07
N ALA A 46 -11.51 2.09 12.84
CA ALA A 46 -11.91 0.71 13.10
C ALA A 46 -12.28 -0.05 11.81
N TRP A 47 -13.11 0.55 10.95
CA TRP A 47 -13.50 -0.07 9.68
C TRP A 47 -12.27 -0.31 8.79
N TRP A 48 -11.35 0.66 8.74
CA TRP A 48 -10.19 0.62 7.86
C TRP A 48 -9.22 -0.46 8.29
N ARG A 49 -8.98 -0.57 9.61
CA ARG A 49 -8.18 -1.64 10.20
C ARG A 49 -8.80 -3.02 9.92
N ASP A 50 -10.12 -3.13 9.96
CA ASP A 50 -10.79 -4.42 9.75
C ASP A 50 -10.91 -4.79 8.26
N ALA A 51 -10.86 -3.79 7.38
CA ALA A 51 -11.06 -3.91 5.94
C ALA A 51 -9.95 -4.66 5.22
N ARG A 52 -8.67 -4.39 5.56
CA ARG A 52 -7.45 -5.09 5.12
C ARG A 52 -7.12 -5.18 3.63
N PHE A 53 -8.11 -5.10 2.74
CA PHE A 53 -7.94 -5.30 1.30
C PHE A 53 -8.84 -4.35 0.51
N GLY A 54 -8.23 -3.55 -0.37
CA GLY A 54 -8.91 -2.56 -1.20
C GLY A 54 -8.50 -2.61 -2.67
N LEU A 55 -9.33 -2.00 -3.52
CA LEU A 55 -9.05 -1.79 -4.94
C LEU A 55 -8.49 -0.39 -5.16
N PHE A 56 -7.40 -0.28 -5.89
CA PHE A 56 -6.96 0.99 -6.49
C PHE A 56 -7.30 0.98 -7.98
N ILE A 57 -7.78 2.09 -8.51
CA ILE A 57 -8.04 2.25 -9.94
C ILE A 57 -7.29 3.50 -10.43
N HIS A 58 -6.25 3.30 -11.25
CA HIS A 58 -5.58 4.37 -11.99
C HIS A 58 -6.11 4.41 -13.42
N TRP A 59 -6.86 5.47 -13.73
CA TRP A 59 -7.47 5.60 -15.04
C TRP A 59 -7.81 7.03 -15.40
N ASN A 60 -7.37 7.46 -16.58
CA ASN A 60 -7.69 8.73 -17.20
C ASN A 60 -7.46 8.63 -18.74
N PRO A 61 -7.52 9.74 -19.49
CA PRO A 61 -7.28 9.74 -20.94
C PRO A 61 -5.92 9.19 -21.40
N SER A 62 -4.90 9.11 -20.53
CA SER A 62 -3.59 8.52 -20.87
C SER A 62 -3.69 7.06 -21.30
N SER A 63 -4.73 6.36 -20.84
CA SER A 63 -5.01 4.97 -21.24
C SER A 63 -5.09 4.80 -22.76
N LEU A 64 -5.50 5.83 -23.52
CA LEU A 64 -5.52 5.82 -24.99
C LEU A 64 -4.14 5.56 -25.61
N LYS A 65 -3.08 5.94 -24.90
CA LYS A 65 -1.69 5.75 -25.31
C LYS A 65 -1.07 4.51 -24.69
N GLY A 66 -1.71 3.91 -23.69
CA GLY A 66 -1.20 2.72 -23.01
C GLY A 66 0.06 2.97 -22.17
N THR A 67 0.30 4.24 -21.81
CA THR A 67 1.50 4.70 -21.09
C THR A 67 1.16 5.04 -19.64
N GLU A 68 2.21 5.10 -18.81
CA GLU A 68 2.07 5.42 -17.39
C GLU A 68 1.33 6.76 -17.17
N ILE A 69 0.48 6.78 -16.14
CA ILE A 69 -0.39 7.92 -15.82
C ILE A 69 0.44 9.13 -15.38
N SER A 70 0.24 10.25 -16.07
CA SER A 70 1.01 11.51 -16.00
C SER A 70 2.52 11.46 -16.25
N ILE A 71 3.25 10.41 -15.86
CA ILE A 71 4.71 10.34 -16.04
C ILE A 71 5.07 10.42 -17.53
N SER A 72 4.17 9.92 -18.38
CA SER A 72 4.30 9.94 -19.83
C SER A 72 4.08 11.32 -20.47
N ARG A 73 3.51 12.31 -19.77
CA ARG A 73 3.40 13.70 -20.27
C ARG A 73 4.78 14.38 -20.26
N SER A 74 5.14 15.07 -21.35
CA SER A 74 6.46 15.67 -21.55
C SER A 74 6.39 17.18 -21.85
N PRO A 75 7.28 18.01 -21.29
CA PRO A 75 8.35 17.65 -20.35
C PRO A 75 7.80 17.18 -19.00
N ASN A 76 8.49 16.22 -18.39
CA ASN A 76 8.18 15.74 -17.04
C ASN A 76 9.25 16.29 -16.08
N PRO A 77 8.88 17.12 -15.09
CA PRO A 77 9.86 17.67 -14.15
C PRO A 77 10.38 16.65 -13.13
N TYR A 78 9.75 15.49 -12.99
CA TYR A 78 10.08 14.49 -11.97
C TYR A 78 11.07 13.42 -12.43
N GLY A 79 11.57 13.51 -13.67
CA GLY A 79 12.62 12.63 -14.16
C GLY A 79 12.63 12.47 -15.68
N PRO A 80 13.68 11.85 -16.23
CA PRO A 80 13.74 11.56 -17.65
C PRO A 80 12.59 10.63 -18.04
N ASN A 81 11.85 11.00 -19.08
CA ASN A 81 10.78 10.20 -19.67
C ASN A 81 11.07 9.95 -21.16
N PRO A 82 11.97 8.99 -21.50
CA PRO A 82 12.27 8.63 -22.87
C PRO A 82 11.01 8.09 -23.55
N GLY A 83 10.61 8.69 -24.69
CA GLY A 83 9.36 8.35 -25.37
C GLY A 83 8.12 9.05 -24.77
N GLY A 84 8.32 10.09 -23.95
CA GLY A 84 7.25 10.93 -23.45
C GLY A 84 6.43 11.59 -24.54
N ILE A 85 5.13 11.72 -24.29
CA ILE A 85 4.14 12.34 -25.15
C ILE A 85 4.21 13.86 -24.93
N PRO A 86 4.42 14.68 -25.97
CA PRO A 86 4.44 16.13 -25.84
C PRO A 86 3.15 16.65 -25.18
N ALA A 87 3.25 17.63 -24.27
CA ALA A 87 2.12 18.19 -23.53
C ALA A 87 0.96 18.60 -24.46
N ALA A 88 1.25 19.23 -25.60
CA ALA A 88 0.23 19.62 -26.58
C ALA A 88 -0.56 18.44 -27.17
N GLU A 89 0.03 17.24 -27.23
CA GLU A 89 -0.65 16.01 -27.64
C GLU A 89 -1.36 15.34 -26.45
N TYR A 90 -0.71 15.31 -25.29
CA TYR A 90 -1.25 14.70 -24.07
C TYR A 90 -2.51 15.43 -23.57
N ASP A 91 -2.45 16.76 -23.54
CA ASP A 91 -3.47 17.62 -22.96
C ASP A 91 -4.74 17.67 -23.82
N VAL A 92 -4.75 17.08 -25.02
CA VAL A 92 -5.93 16.94 -25.87
C VAL A 92 -6.47 15.51 -25.97
N LEU A 93 -5.86 14.54 -25.26
CA LEU A 93 -6.34 13.15 -25.25
C LEU A 93 -7.78 13.03 -24.76
N TYR A 94 -8.18 13.88 -23.81
CA TYR A 94 -9.54 13.85 -23.26
C TYR A 94 -10.63 14.13 -24.31
N LYS A 95 -10.30 14.80 -25.42
CA LYS A 95 -11.22 15.05 -26.54
C LYS A 95 -11.50 13.80 -27.38
N GLN A 96 -10.74 12.74 -27.19
CA GLN A 96 -10.90 11.43 -27.85
C GLN A 96 -11.34 10.34 -26.86
N PHE A 97 -11.18 10.58 -25.56
CA PHE A 97 -11.46 9.61 -24.52
C PHE A 97 -12.97 9.44 -24.32
N ASN A 98 -13.51 8.33 -24.83
CA ASN A 98 -14.93 8.00 -24.80
C ASN A 98 -15.17 6.57 -24.32
N PRO A 99 -15.16 6.31 -23.00
CA PRO A 99 -15.33 4.95 -22.46
C PRO A 99 -16.78 4.48 -22.50
N THR A 100 -17.29 4.19 -23.70
CA THR A 100 -18.68 3.80 -23.96
C THR A 100 -19.11 2.48 -23.32
N LYS A 101 -18.17 1.66 -22.86
CA LYS A 101 -18.42 0.38 -22.18
C LYS A 101 -18.13 0.44 -20.68
N PHE A 102 -17.85 1.61 -20.14
CA PHE A 102 -17.66 1.77 -18.69
C PHE A 102 -18.95 1.44 -17.94
N ASP A 103 -18.82 0.57 -16.95
CA ASP A 103 -19.88 0.21 -16.02
C ASP A 103 -19.31 0.21 -14.59
N ALA A 104 -19.60 1.26 -13.84
CA ALA A 104 -19.18 1.39 -12.46
C ALA A 104 -19.70 0.25 -11.58
N LYS A 105 -20.93 -0.25 -11.80
CA LYS A 105 -21.50 -1.35 -11.03
C LYS A 105 -20.74 -2.64 -11.30
N ALA A 106 -20.34 -2.90 -12.55
CA ALA A 106 -19.54 -4.07 -12.89
C ALA A 106 -18.16 -4.05 -12.22
N VAL A 107 -17.48 -2.88 -12.22
CA VAL A 107 -16.19 -2.71 -11.55
C VAL A 107 -16.30 -2.94 -10.05
N VAL A 108 -17.27 -2.28 -9.40
CA VAL A 108 -17.50 -2.41 -7.95
C VAL A 108 -17.95 -3.81 -7.57
N ALA A 109 -18.79 -4.46 -8.37
CA ALA A 109 -19.21 -5.84 -8.15
C ALA A 109 -18.03 -6.81 -8.19
N LEU A 110 -17.10 -6.64 -9.14
CA LEU A 110 -15.89 -7.45 -9.19
C LEU A 110 -15.00 -7.22 -7.96
N ALA A 111 -14.81 -5.97 -7.53
CA ALA A 111 -14.07 -5.65 -6.32
C ALA A 111 -14.67 -6.36 -5.09
N LYS A 112 -16.00 -6.25 -4.93
CA LYS A 112 -16.73 -6.90 -3.83
C LYS A 112 -16.61 -8.42 -3.86
N VAL A 113 -16.73 -9.04 -5.04
CA VAL A 113 -16.55 -10.49 -5.21
C VAL A 113 -15.12 -10.92 -4.89
N ALA A 114 -14.12 -10.13 -5.28
CA ALA A 114 -12.72 -10.33 -4.91
C ALA A 114 -12.45 -10.21 -3.39
N GLY A 115 -13.45 -9.75 -2.62
CA GLY A 115 -13.39 -9.57 -1.18
C GLY A 115 -13.04 -8.15 -0.75
N MET A 116 -12.64 -7.27 -1.66
CA MET A 116 -12.22 -5.91 -1.33
C MET A 116 -13.33 -5.15 -0.58
N LYS A 117 -12.94 -4.33 0.39
CA LYS A 117 -13.86 -3.61 1.30
C LYS A 117 -13.95 -2.12 0.99
N TYR A 118 -13.04 -1.60 0.19
CA TYR A 118 -12.97 -0.21 -0.21
C TYR A 118 -12.38 -0.06 -1.61
N VAL A 119 -12.71 1.05 -2.27
CA VAL A 119 -12.21 1.41 -3.59
C VAL A 119 -11.60 2.81 -3.51
N VAL A 120 -10.36 2.96 -4.00
CA VAL A 120 -9.66 4.22 -4.20
C VAL A 120 -9.58 4.50 -5.70
N PHE A 121 -10.11 5.64 -6.15
CA PHE A 121 -10.10 6.02 -7.57
C PHE A 121 -9.30 7.31 -7.80
N THR A 122 -8.47 7.34 -8.84
CA THR A 122 -7.74 8.54 -9.28
C THR A 122 -8.69 9.62 -9.79
N THR A 123 -9.17 10.50 -8.91
CA THR A 123 -10.06 11.61 -9.31
C THR A 123 -9.29 12.70 -10.04
N LYS A 124 -8.00 12.87 -9.72
CA LYS A 124 -7.05 13.70 -10.46
C LYS A 124 -5.65 13.12 -10.27
N HIS A 125 -4.90 12.93 -11.35
CA HIS A 125 -3.48 12.54 -11.30
C HIS A 125 -2.58 13.75 -11.62
N HIS A 126 -1.24 13.60 -11.63
CA HIS A 126 -0.32 14.73 -11.81
C HIS A 126 -0.49 15.47 -13.14
N ASP A 127 -1.11 14.87 -14.16
CA ASP A 127 -1.44 15.56 -15.41
C ASP A 127 -2.53 16.63 -15.24
N GLY A 128 -3.25 16.65 -14.12
CA GLY A 128 -4.25 17.66 -13.80
C GLY A 128 -5.66 17.36 -14.32
N PHE A 129 -5.86 16.29 -15.11
CA PHE A 129 -7.18 15.99 -15.66
C PHE A 129 -8.14 15.51 -14.56
N SER A 130 -9.25 16.23 -14.40
CA SER A 130 -10.26 15.90 -13.39
C SER A 130 -11.25 14.85 -13.91
N MET A 131 -11.24 13.66 -13.31
CA MET A 131 -12.17 12.55 -13.60
C MET A 131 -13.56 12.73 -12.94
N PHE A 132 -13.83 13.94 -12.43
CA PHE A 132 -15.03 14.36 -11.70
C PHE A 132 -15.49 15.75 -12.19
N ASP A 133 -16.73 16.15 -11.87
CA ASP A 133 -17.29 17.43 -12.33
C ASP A 133 -16.85 18.63 -11.48
N SER A 134 -15.56 18.99 -11.55
CA SER A 134 -15.04 20.18 -10.86
C SER A 134 -15.59 21.47 -11.48
N GLN A 135 -16.01 22.43 -10.66
CA GLN A 135 -16.44 23.75 -11.15
C GLN A 135 -15.28 24.73 -11.33
N LEU A 136 -14.04 24.28 -11.08
CA LEU A 136 -12.85 25.13 -11.07
C LEU A 136 -11.99 24.99 -12.33
N THR A 137 -12.32 24.06 -13.24
CA THR A 137 -11.56 23.81 -14.46
C THR A 137 -12.43 23.21 -15.56
N ASP A 138 -12.13 23.53 -16.82
CA ASP A 138 -12.70 22.85 -18.00
C ASP A 138 -11.85 21.64 -18.43
N TYR A 139 -10.69 21.41 -17.81
CA TYR A 139 -9.86 20.24 -18.04
C TYR A 139 -10.36 19.04 -17.22
N LYS A 140 -11.55 18.55 -17.59
CA LYS A 140 -12.31 17.54 -16.85
C LYS A 140 -13.15 16.62 -17.75
N ILE A 141 -13.58 15.47 -17.22
CA ILE A 141 -14.34 14.46 -17.95
C ILE A 141 -15.75 14.90 -18.37
N THR A 142 -16.35 15.86 -17.66
CA THR A 142 -17.66 16.44 -17.97
C THR A 142 -17.58 17.67 -18.88
N SER A 143 -16.38 18.03 -19.35
CA SER A 143 -16.19 19.14 -20.29
C SER A 143 -17.04 18.94 -21.55
N PRO A 144 -17.60 20.01 -22.15
CA PRO A 144 -18.27 19.93 -23.45
C PRO A 144 -17.38 19.37 -24.57
N GLU A 145 -16.06 19.47 -24.41
CA GLU A 145 -15.08 18.92 -25.36
C GLU A 145 -14.77 17.44 -25.12
N SER A 146 -15.20 16.87 -23.98
CA SER A 146 -15.11 15.43 -23.74
C SER A 146 -16.27 14.70 -24.44
N PRO A 147 -16.00 13.73 -25.32
CA PRO A 147 -17.06 12.95 -25.97
C PRO A 147 -17.82 12.04 -25.00
N TYR A 148 -17.28 11.77 -23.79
CA TYR A 148 -17.98 10.98 -22.77
C TYR A 148 -18.98 11.83 -21.99
N GLY A 149 -18.54 13.01 -21.51
CA GLY A 149 -19.40 14.04 -20.90
C GLY A 149 -20.10 13.65 -19.59
N LYS A 150 -19.81 12.48 -19.01
CA LYS A 150 -20.44 11.98 -17.78
C LYS A 150 -19.45 11.92 -16.63
N ASP A 151 -19.94 12.20 -15.43
CA ASP A 151 -19.15 12.15 -14.20
C ASP A 151 -18.85 10.70 -13.79
N ILE A 152 -17.60 10.27 -13.93
CA ILE A 152 -17.14 8.90 -13.62
C ILE A 152 -16.99 8.72 -12.11
N THR A 153 -16.45 9.73 -11.42
CA THR A 153 -16.31 9.71 -9.96
C THR A 153 -17.67 9.56 -9.28
N ARG A 154 -18.72 10.25 -9.75
CA ARG A 154 -20.10 10.03 -9.27
C ARG A 154 -20.56 8.59 -9.46
N GLN A 155 -20.41 8.05 -10.66
CA GLN A 155 -20.87 6.70 -10.97
C GLN A 155 -20.21 5.64 -10.07
N LEU A 156 -18.90 5.79 -9.78
CA LEU A 156 -18.18 4.89 -8.87
C LEU A 156 -18.58 5.10 -7.41
N ALA A 157 -18.74 6.34 -6.96
CA ALA A 157 -19.18 6.65 -5.60
C ALA A 157 -20.55 6.02 -5.31
N ASP A 158 -21.53 6.27 -6.19
CA ASP A 158 -22.89 5.74 -6.05
C ASP A 158 -22.90 4.21 -6.08
N ALA A 159 -22.10 3.60 -6.98
CA ALA A 159 -21.97 2.14 -7.05
C ALA A 159 -21.34 1.55 -5.79
N CYS A 160 -20.33 2.20 -5.20
CA CYS A 160 -19.72 1.78 -3.94
C CYS A 160 -20.72 1.85 -2.79
N HIS A 161 -21.45 2.97 -2.66
CA HIS A 161 -22.47 3.15 -1.62
C HIS A 161 -23.61 2.11 -1.77
N GLU A 162 -24.10 1.87 -2.99
CA GLU A 162 -25.11 0.82 -3.26
C GLU A 162 -24.58 -0.58 -2.90
N ALA A 163 -23.31 -0.85 -3.16
CA ALA A 163 -22.67 -2.12 -2.86
C ALA A 163 -22.26 -2.28 -1.39
N GLY A 164 -22.29 -1.22 -0.58
CA GLY A 164 -21.76 -1.20 0.78
C GLY A 164 -20.24 -1.35 0.85
N LEU A 165 -19.51 -0.86 -0.16
CA LEU A 165 -18.06 -0.68 -0.09
C LEU A 165 -17.74 0.76 0.35
N HIS A 166 -16.66 0.92 1.11
CA HIS A 166 -16.17 2.25 1.45
C HIS A 166 -15.63 2.96 0.20
N TRP A 167 -16.04 4.22 0.04
CA TRP A 167 -15.66 5.04 -1.10
C TRP A 167 -14.50 5.95 -0.73
N CYS A 168 -13.39 5.79 -1.43
CA CYS A 168 -12.18 6.55 -1.22
C CYS A 168 -11.73 7.22 -2.52
N VAL A 169 -11.06 8.35 -2.41
CA VAL A 169 -10.55 9.09 -3.57
C VAL A 169 -9.04 9.24 -3.49
N TYR A 170 -8.38 9.13 -4.62
CA TYR A 170 -7.00 9.56 -4.79
C TYR A 170 -6.99 10.97 -5.38
N TYR A 171 -6.12 11.82 -4.83
CA TYR A 171 -5.90 13.15 -5.36
C TYR A 171 -4.40 13.46 -5.46
N SER A 172 -3.94 13.74 -6.69
CA SER A 172 -2.61 14.26 -6.92
C SER A 172 -2.52 15.73 -6.50
N GLN A 173 -1.64 16.01 -5.55
CA GLN A 173 -1.37 17.38 -5.14
C GLN A 173 -0.56 18.15 -6.20
N PRO A 174 0.40 17.53 -6.92
CA PRO A 174 0.94 18.10 -8.16
C PRO A 174 -0.09 18.25 -9.28
N ASP A 175 0.07 19.27 -10.12
CA ASP A 175 -0.75 19.50 -11.30
C ASP A 175 0.07 20.16 -12.41
N LEU A 176 0.56 19.33 -13.33
CA LEU A 176 1.44 19.73 -14.43
C LEU A 176 0.72 20.53 -15.53
N HIS A 177 -0.60 20.65 -15.46
CA HIS A 177 -1.41 21.43 -16.39
C HIS A 177 -1.75 22.81 -15.81
N HIS A 178 -1.97 22.92 -14.50
CA HIS A 178 -2.36 24.18 -13.86
C HIS A 178 -1.21 25.21 -13.85
N PRO A 179 -1.36 26.40 -14.46
CA PRO A 179 -0.26 27.35 -14.62
C PRO A 179 0.29 27.88 -13.28
N ASP A 180 -0.53 27.91 -12.24
CA ASP A 180 -0.10 28.39 -10.92
C ASP A 180 0.68 27.38 -10.11
N TYR A 181 0.69 26.10 -10.51
CA TYR A 181 1.47 25.09 -9.80
C TYR A 181 2.95 25.47 -9.76
N ASP A 182 3.50 25.97 -10.88
CA ASP A 182 4.88 26.46 -10.95
C ASP A 182 5.02 27.98 -10.69
N ARG A 183 3.95 28.77 -10.87
CA ARG A 183 4.03 30.25 -10.87
C ARG A 183 3.59 30.92 -9.57
N ASP A 184 2.55 30.40 -8.93
CA ASP A 184 1.95 30.95 -7.72
C ASP A 184 1.36 29.81 -6.88
N HIS A 185 2.25 29.13 -6.16
CA HIS A 185 1.89 27.92 -5.43
C HIS A 185 0.84 28.19 -4.32
N ALA A 186 0.81 29.39 -3.75
CA ALA A 186 -0.20 29.75 -2.75
C ALA A 186 -1.60 29.84 -3.39
N ARG A 187 -1.72 30.46 -4.57
CA ARG A 187 -2.98 30.46 -5.32
C ARG A 187 -3.36 29.07 -5.82
N TYR A 188 -2.37 28.27 -6.21
CA TYR A 188 -2.59 26.87 -6.55
C TYR A 188 -3.14 26.05 -5.36
N ASN A 189 -2.59 26.22 -4.15
CA ASN A 189 -3.08 25.54 -2.96
C ASN A 189 -4.56 25.89 -2.68
N GLN A 190 -4.98 27.14 -2.90
CA GLN A 190 -6.40 27.52 -2.79
C GLN A 190 -7.28 26.75 -3.78
N TYR A 191 -6.86 26.62 -5.04
CA TYR A 191 -7.55 25.82 -6.06
C TYR A 191 -7.61 24.33 -5.67
N PHE A 192 -6.47 23.77 -5.26
CA PHE A 192 -6.34 22.38 -4.82
C PHE A 192 -7.27 22.08 -3.63
N HIS A 193 -7.21 22.88 -2.57
CA HIS A 193 -8.05 22.69 -1.37
C HIS A 193 -9.54 22.83 -1.71
N ALA A 194 -9.90 23.73 -2.64
CA ALA A 194 -11.26 23.87 -3.11
C ALA A 194 -11.74 22.65 -3.94
N GLN A 195 -10.88 22.02 -4.73
CA GLN A 195 -11.23 20.75 -5.40
C GLN A 195 -11.42 19.60 -4.40
N VAL A 196 -10.59 19.51 -3.36
CA VAL A 196 -10.77 18.52 -2.28
C VAL A 196 -12.09 18.74 -1.54
N HIS A 197 -12.50 20.00 -1.35
CA HIS A 197 -13.84 20.34 -0.83
C HIS A 197 -14.95 19.78 -1.71
N GLU A 198 -14.87 20.00 -3.04
CA GLU A 198 -15.87 19.49 -3.99
C GLU A 198 -16.01 17.97 -3.89
N LEU A 199 -14.89 17.26 -3.77
CA LEU A 199 -14.88 15.81 -3.63
C LEU A 199 -15.59 15.34 -2.34
N GLN A 200 -15.28 15.97 -1.21
CA GLN A 200 -15.84 15.57 0.09
C GLN A 200 -17.31 15.99 0.30
N THR A 201 -17.77 17.04 -0.39
CA THR A 201 -19.13 17.58 -0.18
C THR A 201 -20.12 17.16 -1.25
N LYS A 202 -19.67 16.83 -2.46
CA LYS A 202 -20.57 16.46 -3.55
C LYS A 202 -20.76 14.95 -3.62
N TYR A 203 -19.75 14.12 -3.41
CA TYR A 203 -19.76 12.68 -3.80
C TYR A 203 -20.27 11.72 -2.71
N GLY A 204 -21.14 12.20 -1.81
CA GLY A 204 -21.55 11.45 -0.62
C GLY A 204 -20.39 11.26 0.37
N PRO A 205 -20.53 10.37 1.37
CA PRO A 205 -19.44 10.09 2.31
C PRO A 205 -18.19 9.58 1.57
N VAL A 206 -17.10 10.34 1.69
CA VAL A 206 -15.75 9.95 1.25
C VAL A 206 -14.99 9.46 2.48
N ASP A 207 -14.80 8.15 2.59
CA ASP A 207 -14.25 7.50 3.78
C ASP A 207 -12.74 7.73 3.92
N SER A 208 -12.02 7.90 2.80
CA SER A 208 -10.59 8.21 2.79
C SER A 208 -10.19 9.08 1.60
N VAL A 209 -9.22 9.96 1.82
CA VAL A 209 -8.51 10.69 0.76
C VAL A 209 -7.04 10.27 0.76
N TRP A 210 -6.62 9.67 -0.35
CA TRP A 210 -5.26 9.22 -0.59
C TRP A 210 -4.55 10.30 -1.40
N PHE A 211 -3.66 11.08 -0.77
CA PHE A 211 -2.90 12.09 -1.48
C PHE A 211 -1.66 11.52 -2.12
N ASP A 212 -1.24 12.11 -3.24
CA ASP A 212 0.10 11.91 -3.78
C ASP A 212 0.82 13.24 -3.89
N GLY A 213 1.84 13.42 -3.06
CA GLY A 213 2.55 14.69 -2.92
C GLY A 213 3.95 14.71 -3.52
N LEU A 214 4.43 13.60 -4.11
CA LEU A 214 5.79 13.46 -4.64
C LEU A 214 6.90 14.00 -3.72
N GLY A 215 6.71 13.88 -2.40
CA GLY A 215 7.68 14.30 -1.38
C GLY A 215 7.64 15.77 -0.95
N GLY A 216 6.64 16.57 -1.36
CA GLY A 216 6.48 17.94 -0.87
C GLY A 216 6.14 18.01 0.63
N SER A 217 6.59 19.07 1.30
CA SER A 217 6.42 19.26 2.76
C SER A 217 5.01 19.70 3.15
N ALA A 218 4.69 19.61 4.45
CA ALA A 218 3.43 20.10 5.00
C ALA A 218 3.22 21.59 4.73
N GLU A 219 4.28 22.40 4.83
CA GLU A 219 4.25 23.83 4.51
C GLU A 219 3.99 24.07 3.02
N TYR A 220 4.68 23.32 2.14
CA TYR A 220 4.52 23.46 0.70
C TYR A 220 3.06 23.25 0.27
N TRP A 221 2.39 22.24 0.84
CA TRP A 221 1.00 21.91 0.51
C TRP A 221 -0.06 22.64 1.35
N ASP A 222 0.37 23.49 2.28
CA ASP A 222 -0.50 24.06 3.31
C ASP A 222 -1.38 23.00 4.00
N ALA A 223 -0.73 21.88 4.37
CA ALA A 223 -1.40 20.64 4.78
C ALA A 223 -2.18 20.79 6.09
N ASP A 224 -1.74 21.66 7.00
CA ASP A 224 -2.47 21.94 8.25
C ASP A 224 -3.85 22.57 7.99
N ASN A 225 -3.93 23.53 7.05
CA ASN A 225 -5.21 24.14 6.67
C ASN A 225 -6.07 23.16 5.88
N LEU A 226 -5.46 22.41 4.95
CA LEU A 226 -6.14 21.35 4.21
C LEU A 226 -6.79 20.34 5.16
N PHE A 227 -6.03 19.80 6.12
CA PHE A 227 -6.54 18.76 7.03
C PHE A 227 -7.63 19.33 7.94
N ARG A 228 -7.51 20.59 8.39
CA ARG A 228 -8.57 21.25 9.19
C ARG A 228 -9.86 21.39 8.38
N GLN A 229 -9.75 21.82 7.12
CA GLN A 229 -10.90 21.91 6.22
C GLN A 229 -11.52 20.53 5.98
N MET A 230 -10.70 19.51 5.69
CA MET A 230 -11.19 18.15 5.47
C MET A 230 -11.92 17.59 6.68
N LYS A 231 -11.42 17.82 7.89
CA LYS A 231 -12.10 17.41 9.13
C LYS A 231 -13.37 18.21 9.42
N ALA A 232 -13.47 19.44 8.94
CA ALA A 232 -14.70 20.22 9.01
C ALA A 232 -15.75 19.74 8.00
N ASP A 233 -15.33 19.39 6.78
CA ASP A 233 -16.18 18.83 5.73
C ASP A 233 -16.67 17.41 6.09
N ASN A 234 -15.76 16.58 6.60
CA ASN A 234 -16.02 15.22 7.02
C ASN A 234 -15.14 14.84 8.24
N PRO A 235 -15.67 14.83 9.47
CA PRO A 235 -14.89 14.49 10.66
C PRO A 235 -14.37 13.04 10.64
N ASN A 236 -14.97 12.16 9.85
CA ASN A 236 -14.62 10.74 9.77
C ASN A 236 -13.60 10.41 8.67
N VAL A 237 -13.19 11.37 7.83
CA VAL A 237 -12.26 11.11 6.72
C VAL A 237 -10.92 10.57 7.23
N ILE A 238 -10.38 9.56 6.53
CA ILE A 238 -9.03 9.03 6.76
C ILE A 238 -8.07 9.64 5.74
N ILE A 239 -6.86 10.01 6.17
CA ILE A 239 -5.88 10.70 5.32
C ILE A 239 -4.52 10.00 5.40
N ASN A 240 -3.85 9.77 4.27
CA ASN A 240 -2.50 9.20 4.26
C ASN A 240 -1.40 10.23 4.63
N ASN A 241 -0.15 9.79 4.71
CA ASN A 241 0.99 10.62 5.13
C ASN A 241 1.66 11.43 4.00
N ARG A 242 1.01 11.56 2.83
CA ARG A 242 1.67 12.08 1.61
C ARG A 242 1.55 13.58 1.39
N SER A 243 0.88 14.29 2.28
CA SER A 243 0.86 15.76 2.31
C SER A 243 1.99 16.35 3.16
N GLY A 244 2.96 15.54 3.60
CA GLY A 244 4.07 15.98 4.47
C GLY A 244 3.75 16.00 5.98
N LEU A 245 2.48 15.79 6.35
CA LEU A 245 2.05 15.50 7.72
C LEU A 245 2.06 13.98 7.99
N PRO A 246 2.10 13.52 9.26
CA PRO A 246 2.10 12.08 9.58
C PRO A 246 0.88 11.31 9.06
N GLY A 247 -0.25 11.99 8.82
CA GLY A 247 -1.52 11.36 8.42
C GLY A 247 -2.04 10.37 9.45
N ASP A 248 -3.10 9.66 9.08
CA ASP A 248 -3.65 8.55 9.84
C ASP A 248 -2.87 7.25 9.66
N TYR A 249 -2.20 7.09 8.51
CA TYR A 249 -1.42 5.91 8.15
C TYR A 249 -0.28 6.24 7.17
N TYR A 250 0.76 5.40 7.10
CA TYR A 250 1.84 5.54 6.12
C TYR A 250 1.74 4.58 4.93
N THR A 251 2.40 4.91 3.81
CA THR A 251 2.23 4.21 2.53
C THR A 251 3.53 3.63 1.95
N PRO A 252 3.88 2.36 2.22
CA PRO A 252 4.91 1.63 1.49
C PRO A 252 4.44 1.36 0.04
N GLU A 253 4.78 2.25 -0.87
CA GLU A 253 4.40 2.11 -2.28
C GLU A 253 5.33 1.12 -3.01
N GLN A 254 4.75 0.26 -3.86
CA GLN A 254 5.45 -0.75 -4.66
C GLN A 254 6.32 -1.74 -3.85
N SER A 255 6.16 -1.73 -2.53
CA SER A 255 6.90 -2.54 -1.58
C SER A 255 5.96 -3.00 -0.47
N ILE A 256 6.18 -4.20 0.05
CA ILE A 256 5.41 -4.69 1.19
C ILE A 256 5.96 -4.01 2.45
N GLY A 257 5.09 -3.39 3.24
CA GLY A 257 5.46 -2.82 4.52
C GLY A 257 6.02 -3.84 5.51
N THR A 258 6.77 -3.35 6.48
CA THR A 258 7.37 -4.14 7.56
C THR A 258 6.31 -4.51 8.61
N TYR A 259 6.67 -5.33 9.59
CA TYR A 259 5.78 -5.53 10.74
C TYR A 259 5.70 -4.24 11.59
N ASP A 260 4.52 -3.63 11.65
CA ASP A 260 4.23 -2.49 12.52
C ASP A 260 2.79 -2.58 13.01
N ASP A 261 2.63 -2.96 14.29
CA ASP A 261 1.33 -3.01 14.97
C ASP A 261 1.03 -1.77 15.82
N GLN A 262 1.91 -0.76 15.75
CA GLN A 262 1.82 0.51 16.49
C GLN A 262 1.30 1.64 15.60
N ARG A 263 1.64 1.62 14.29
CA ARG A 263 1.17 2.62 13.32
C ARG A 263 0.53 1.94 12.12
N TYR A 264 -0.67 2.41 11.76
CA TYR A 264 -1.37 1.93 10.59
C TYR A 264 -0.58 2.21 9.31
N TRP A 265 -0.62 1.26 8.38
CA TRP A 265 0.01 1.40 7.09
C TRP A 265 -0.68 0.60 6.00
N GLU A 266 -0.51 1.05 4.75
CA GLU A 266 -1.12 0.44 3.58
C GLU A 266 -0.10 0.37 2.44
N THR A 267 0.18 -0.85 2.00
CA THR A 267 0.92 -1.06 0.75
C THR A 267 -0.01 -0.86 -0.42
N CYS A 268 0.35 0.05 -1.32
CA CYS A 268 -0.25 0.14 -2.65
C CYS A 268 0.68 -0.48 -3.69
N MET A 269 0.15 -1.33 -4.57
CA MET A 269 0.96 -2.05 -5.56
C MET A 269 0.20 -2.27 -6.86
N THR A 270 0.91 -2.12 -7.97
CA THR A 270 0.39 -2.44 -9.30
C THR A 270 0.14 -3.93 -9.47
N ILE A 271 -0.90 -4.29 -10.20
CA ILE A 271 -1.06 -5.67 -10.69
C ILE A 271 -0.11 -5.98 -11.86
N GLY A 272 0.24 -4.96 -12.66
CA GLY A 272 1.19 -5.04 -13.78
C GLY A 272 2.53 -4.36 -13.49
N ASP A 273 3.21 -3.91 -14.54
CA ASP A 273 4.47 -3.16 -14.45
C ASP A 273 4.24 -1.65 -14.19
N GLN A 274 3.02 -1.15 -14.39
CA GLN A 274 2.70 0.28 -14.34
C GLN A 274 1.30 0.52 -13.71
N TRP A 275 0.98 1.76 -13.31
CA TRP A 275 -0.29 2.09 -12.64
C TRP A 275 -1.47 2.12 -13.59
N ALA A 276 -1.39 2.88 -14.68
CA ALA A 276 -2.43 2.90 -15.71
C ALA A 276 -2.40 1.67 -16.64
N TYR A 277 -3.49 1.48 -17.39
CA TYR A 277 -3.55 0.42 -18.40
C TYR A 277 -2.38 0.48 -19.40
N LYS A 278 -1.72 -0.68 -19.57
CA LYS A 278 -0.69 -0.92 -20.57
C LYS A 278 -1.10 -2.08 -21.47
N PRO A 279 -1.14 -1.90 -22.80
CA PRO A 279 -1.31 -3.00 -23.73
C PRO A 279 -0.20 -4.04 -23.54
N ASN A 280 -0.58 -5.32 -23.44
CA ASN A 280 0.35 -6.44 -23.28
C ASN A 280 1.27 -6.30 -22.03
N ASP A 281 0.70 -5.82 -20.91
CA ASP A 281 1.44 -5.70 -19.66
C ASP A 281 1.91 -7.06 -19.11
N ARG A 282 2.91 -7.04 -18.23
CA ARG A 282 3.37 -8.20 -17.47
C ARG A 282 2.70 -8.19 -16.11
N TYR A 283 1.63 -8.98 -15.98
CA TYR A 283 0.87 -9.08 -14.74
C TYR A 283 1.51 -10.04 -13.74
N LYS A 284 1.45 -9.66 -12.47
CA LYS A 284 1.72 -10.54 -11.32
C LYS A 284 0.82 -11.78 -11.40
N SER A 285 1.34 -12.92 -10.96
CA SER A 285 0.57 -14.17 -10.88
C SER A 285 -0.48 -14.11 -9.77
N SER A 286 -1.50 -14.97 -9.83
CA SER A 286 -2.49 -15.09 -8.74
C SER A 286 -1.82 -15.43 -7.41
N ALA A 287 -0.77 -16.25 -7.44
CA ALA A 287 0.02 -16.58 -6.25
C ALA A 287 0.71 -15.35 -5.65
N GLN A 288 1.34 -14.51 -6.47
CA GLN A 288 1.96 -13.27 -6.00
C GLN A 288 0.91 -12.34 -5.39
N CYS A 289 -0.27 -12.18 -5.99
CA CYS A 289 -1.31 -11.31 -5.45
C CYS A 289 -1.83 -11.79 -4.09
N ILE A 290 -2.07 -13.09 -3.93
CA ILE A 290 -2.53 -13.71 -2.68
C ILE A 290 -1.45 -13.60 -1.59
N GLN A 291 -0.19 -13.93 -1.92
CA GLN A 291 0.89 -13.86 -0.95
C GLN A 291 1.20 -12.43 -0.52
N THR A 292 1.10 -11.44 -1.42
CA THR A 292 1.22 -10.02 -1.06
C THR A 292 0.13 -9.61 -0.06
N LEU A 293 -1.12 -10.03 -0.30
CA LEU A 293 -2.22 -9.77 0.65
C LEU A 293 -1.92 -10.37 2.03
N ALA A 294 -1.55 -11.65 2.10
CA ALA A 294 -1.23 -12.33 3.36
C ALA A 294 -0.07 -11.66 4.10
N ARG A 295 0.99 -11.26 3.38
CA ARG A 295 2.15 -10.58 3.96
C ARG A 295 1.81 -9.20 4.50
N CYS A 296 1.02 -8.40 3.77
CA CYS A 296 0.57 -7.09 4.27
C CYS A 296 -0.24 -7.26 5.57
N ASN A 297 -1.19 -8.19 5.56
CA ASN A 297 -2.04 -8.46 6.72
C ASN A 297 -1.25 -8.92 7.94
N GLY A 298 -0.27 -9.81 7.75
CA GLY A 298 0.52 -10.28 8.88
C GLY A 298 1.60 -9.32 9.34
N GLY A 299 1.98 -8.35 8.52
CA GLY A 299 2.70 -7.14 8.94
C GLY A 299 1.80 -6.11 9.63
N ASP A 300 0.51 -6.44 9.80
CA ASP A 300 -0.55 -5.61 10.38
C ASP A 300 -0.99 -4.41 9.54
N GLY A 301 -0.67 -4.41 8.25
CA GLY A 301 -1.07 -3.40 7.28
C GLY A 301 -2.24 -3.82 6.38
N ASN A 302 -2.68 -2.86 5.57
CA ASN A 302 -3.66 -3.07 4.51
C ASN A 302 -2.95 -3.29 3.15
N PHE A 303 -3.62 -3.98 2.24
CA PHE A 303 -3.20 -4.12 0.86
C PHE A 303 -4.17 -3.41 -0.09
N LEU A 304 -3.65 -2.45 -0.85
CA LEU A 304 -4.37 -1.73 -1.89
C LEU A 304 -3.84 -2.16 -3.27
N LEU A 305 -4.53 -3.11 -3.89
CA LEU A 305 -4.13 -3.67 -5.19
C LEU A 305 -4.66 -2.81 -6.33
N ASN A 306 -3.78 -2.33 -7.20
CA ASN A 306 -4.13 -1.48 -8.32
C ASN A 306 -4.47 -2.24 -9.60
N ILE A 307 -5.52 -1.78 -10.28
CA ILE A 307 -5.87 -2.10 -11.67
C ILE A 307 -5.86 -0.83 -12.55
N GLY A 308 -5.69 -1.04 -13.85
CA GLY A 308 -5.84 0.01 -14.86
C GLY A 308 -6.92 -0.38 -15.87
N LEU A 309 -7.94 0.48 -16.03
CA LEU A 309 -9.03 0.22 -16.98
C LEU A 309 -8.59 0.55 -18.42
N ARG A 310 -9.12 -0.21 -19.37
CA ARG A 310 -8.92 0.03 -20.80
C ARG A 310 -9.57 1.36 -21.22
N PRO A 311 -9.17 1.96 -22.35
CA PRO A 311 -9.74 3.25 -22.78
C PRO A 311 -11.24 3.23 -23.04
N ASP A 312 -11.81 2.06 -23.35
CA ASP A 312 -13.25 1.89 -23.57
C ASP A 312 -14.05 1.72 -22.26
N GLY A 313 -13.37 1.68 -21.11
CA GLY A 313 -13.98 1.52 -19.78
C GLY A 313 -14.04 0.08 -19.26
N THR A 314 -13.56 -0.89 -20.04
CA THR A 314 -13.55 -2.31 -19.62
C THR A 314 -12.34 -2.66 -18.76
N ILE A 315 -12.45 -3.70 -17.94
CA ILE A 315 -11.33 -4.30 -17.21
C ILE A 315 -10.59 -5.25 -18.16
N ASP A 316 -9.26 -5.22 -18.16
CA ASP A 316 -8.47 -6.21 -18.89
C ASP A 316 -8.80 -7.64 -18.40
N PRO A 317 -9.08 -8.61 -19.30
CA PRO A 317 -9.46 -9.96 -18.90
C PRO A 317 -8.45 -10.64 -17.95
N THR A 318 -7.16 -10.34 -18.08
CA THR A 318 -6.13 -10.91 -17.20
C THR A 318 -6.21 -10.31 -15.80
N GLN A 319 -6.46 -9.00 -15.69
CA GLN A 319 -6.69 -8.34 -14.40
C GLN A 319 -7.95 -8.91 -13.72
N ALA A 320 -9.03 -9.11 -14.49
CA ALA A 320 -10.25 -9.72 -14.01
C ALA A 320 -10.05 -11.16 -13.51
N ASP A 321 -9.30 -11.99 -14.25
CA ASP A 321 -8.95 -13.35 -13.85
C ASP A 321 -8.17 -13.38 -12.53
N ARG A 322 -7.21 -12.46 -12.31
CA ARG A 322 -6.50 -12.36 -11.03
C ARG A 322 -7.43 -12.02 -9.87
N LEU A 323 -8.33 -11.06 -10.05
CA LEU A 323 -9.33 -10.70 -9.02
C LEU A 323 -10.30 -11.86 -8.74
N GLN A 324 -10.70 -12.63 -9.76
CA GLN A 324 -11.53 -13.83 -9.58
C GLN A 324 -10.79 -14.96 -8.85
N ASN A 325 -9.51 -15.16 -9.14
CA ASN A 325 -8.68 -16.13 -8.41
C ASN A 325 -8.50 -15.72 -6.93
N MET A 326 -8.31 -14.43 -6.67
CA MET A 326 -8.32 -13.90 -5.30
C MET A 326 -9.69 -14.10 -4.64
N ALA A 327 -10.80 -13.87 -5.34
CA ALA A 327 -12.16 -14.13 -4.85
C ALA A 327 -12.32 -15.57 -4.36
N ALA A 328 -11.87 -16.54 -5.17
CA ALA A 328 -11.94 -17.97 -4.83
C ALA A 328 -11.15 -18.28 -3.54
N TRP A 329 -9.97 -17.66 -3.38
CA TRP A 329 -9.17 -17.80 -2.17
C TRP A 329 -9.80 -17.11 -0.95
N MET A 330 -10.33 -15.88 -1.10
CA MET A 330 -11.00 -15.13 -0.03
C MET A 330 -12.26 -15.83 0.46
N LYS A 331 -13.02 -16.49 -0.43
CA LYS A 331 -14.20 -17.27 -0.05
C LYS A 331 -13.91 -18.31 1.03
N VAL A 332 -12.69 -18.86 1.03
CA VAL A 332 -12.25 -19.89 1.98
C VAL A 332 -11.51 -19.28 3.18
N ASN A 333 -10.65 -18.30 2.94
CA ASN A 333 -9.66 -17.85 3.92
C ASN A 333 -9.94 -16.48 4.53
N SER A 334 -11.06 -15.84 4.18
CA SER A 334 -11.35 -14.46 4.62
C SER A 334 -11.36 -14.23 6.14
N GLU A 335 -11.63 -15.26 6.95
CA GLU A 335 -11.56 -15.15 8.42
C GLU A 335 -10.14 -14.91 8.95
N SER A 336 -9.10 -15.29 8.20
CA SER A 336 -7.71 -15.03 8.55
C SER A 336 -7.21 -13.67 8.05
N ILE A 337 -8.04 -12.93 7.33
CA ILE A 337 -7.73 -11.59 6.80
C ILE A 337 -8.55 -10.54 7.57
N TYR A 338 -9.88 -10.57 7.47
CA TYR A 338 -10.71 -9.47 7.96
C TYR A 338 -10.88 -9.42 9.48
N GLY A 339 -10.73 -8.21 10.04
CA GLY A 339 -10.80 -7.95 11.48
C GLY A 339 -9.78 -8.75 12.29
N THR A 340 -8.64 -9.10 11.66
CA THR A 340 -7.47 -9.67 12.34
C THR A 340 -6.48 -8.55 12.67
N ARG A 341 -5.50 -8.84 13.53
CA ARG A 341 -4.23 -8.09 13.62
C ARG A 341 -3.10 -8.95 13.06
N GLY A 342 -2.03 -8.32 12.61
CA GLY A 342 -0.81 -9.02 12.20
C GLY A 342 -0.12 -9.74 13.36
N GLY A 343 0.66 -10.76 13.02
CA GLY A 343 1.39 -11.62 13.96
C GLY A 343 0.50 -12.71 14.60
N PRO A 344 0.98 -13.36 15.69
CA PRO A 344 2.15 -12.99 16.46
C PRO A 344 3.47 -13.32 15.77
N PHE A 345 3.53 -14.32 14.88
CA PHE A 345 4.74 -14.56 14.10
C PHE A 345 4.86 -13.49 13.01
N LYS A 346 5.95 -12.71 13.07
CA LYS A 346 6.23 -11.67 12.08
C LYS A 346 6.36 -12.29 10.67
N PRO A 347 6.09 -11.51 9.60
CA PRO A 347 6.30 -11.97 8.23
C PRO A 347 7.73 -12.45 8.02
N GLY A 348 7.89 -13.69 7.55
CA GLY A 348 9.16 -14.25 7.11
C GLY A 348 9.05 -14.74 5.67
N THR A 349 10.07 -15.41 5.15
CA THR A 349 10.05 -15.85 3.75
C THR A 349 9.03 -16.96 3.49
N ARG A 350 8.87 -17.91 4.42
CA ARG A 350 8.05 -19.12 4.25
C ARG A 350 6.63 -19.01 4.77
N TYR A 351 6.44 -18.18 5.79
CA TYR A 351 5.15 -18.03 6.44
C TYR A 351 4.97 -16.60 6.93
N VAL A 352 3.72 -16.29 7.20
CA VAL A 352 3.30 -15.11 7.93
C VAL A 352 2.14 -15.50 8.84
N SER A 353 1.79 -14.69 9.84
CA SER A 353 0.60 -14.96 10.63
C SER A 353 -0.25 -13.73 10.88
N THR A 354 -1.53 -13.99 11.09
CA THR A 354 -2.51 -13.05 11.63
C THR A 354 -3.17 -13.65 12.87
N ARG A 355 -3.88 -12.82 13.64
CA ARG A 355 -4.52 -13.25 14.88
C ARG A 355 -5.84 -12.54 15.14
N LYS A 356 -6.76 -13.26 15.77
CA LYS A 356 -8.08 -12.75 16.18
C LYS A 356 -8.59 -13.53 17.39
N GLY A 357 -8.98 -12.81 18.44
CA GLY A 357 -9.49 -13.44 19.67
C GLY A 357 -8.47 -14.42 20.25
N ASN A 358 -8.80 -15.70 20.30
CA ASN A 358 -7.92 -16.79 20.78
C ASN A 358 -7.26 -17.61 19.66
N THR A 359 -7.34 -17.15 18.40
CA THR A 359 -6.85 -17.92 17.25
C THR A 359 -5.70 -17.19 16.56
N VAL A 360 -4.63 -17.94 16.25
CA VAL A 360 -3.56 -17.54 15.34
C VAL A 360 -3.77 -18.25 14.02
N TYR A 361 -3.78 -17.52 12.91
CA TYR A 361 -3.81 -18.07 11.57
C TYR A 361 -2.41 -17.99 10.98
N VAL A 362 -1.80 -19.14 10.71
CA VAL A 362 -0.50 -19.23 10.06
C VAL A 362 -0.72 -19.44 8.57
N HIS A 363 -0.32 -18.44 7.79
CA HIS A 363 -0.30 -18.47 6.33
C HIS A 363 1.01 -19.11 5.88
N VAL A 364 0.97 -20.35 5.42
CA VAL A 364 2.15 -21.07 4.92
C VAL A 364 2.26 -20.82 3.42
N LEU A 365 3.20 -19.95 3.06
CA LEU A 365 3.40 -19.43 1.70
C LEU A 365 4.35 -20.31 0.89
N GLN A 366 5.25 -21.02 1.57
CA GLN A 366 6.21 -21.95 0.98
C GLN A 366 6.40 -23.16 1.89
N TRP A 367 6.33 -24.35 1.29
CA TRP A 367 6.50 -25.63 1.97
C TRP A 367 7.89 -26.23 1.73
N ASP A 368 8.43 -26.88 2.76
CA ASP A 368 9.55 -27.83 2.65
C ASP A 368 9.02 -29.23 2.93
N GLY A 369 8.66 -29.93 1.85
CA GLY A 369 7.89 -31.18 1.94
C GLY A 369 6.53 -30.95 2.60
N GLU A 370 6.30 -31.60 3.74
CA GLU A 370 5.01 -31.54 4.45
C GLU A 370 5.03 -30.68 5.70
N GLN A 371 6.13 -29.98 5.98
CA GLN A 371 6.33 -29.32 7.27
C GLN A 371 6.79 -27.87 7.14
N VAL A 372 6.40 -27.06 8.12
CA VAL A 372 6.98 -25.75 8.37
C VAL A 372 7.28 -25.63 9.86
N THR A 373 8.43 -25.04 10.20
CA THR A 373 8.86 -24.82 11.58
C THR A 373 8.81 -23.34 11.90
N LEU A 374 8.24 -23.03 13.07
CA LEU A 374 8.09 -21.69 13.61
C LEU A 374 8.78 -21.62 14.99
N PRO A 375 9.09 -20.40 15.48
CA PRO A 375 9.52 -20.19 16.85
C PRO A 375 8.51 -20.69 17.90
N ALA A 376 8.94 -20.73 19.15
CA ALA A 376 8.09 -21.18 20.25
C ALA A 376 6.89 -20.24 20.44
N LEU A 377 5.70 -20.81 20.57
CA LEU A 377 4.47 -20.09 20.88
C LEU A 377 4.22 -20.14 22.40
N PRO A 378 4.09 -19.00 23.11
CA PRO A 378 4.02 -18.98 24.57
C PRO A 378 2.69 -19.43 25.16
N LYS A 379 1.69 -19.77 24.33
CA LYS A 379 0.37 -20.28 24.76
C LYS A 379 0.13 -21.66 24.19
N ARG A 380 -0.56 -22.52 24.95
CA ARG A 380 -0.84 -23.89 24.54
C ARG A 380 -1.88 -23.92 23.42
N ILE A 381 -1.58 -24.64 22.35
CA ILE A 381 -2.54 -24.91 21.28
C ILE A 381 -3.52 -25.99 21.74
N VAL A 382 -4.82 -25.71 21.65
CA VAL A 382 -5.90 -26.64 22.05
C VAL A 382 -6.60 -27.27 20.86
N LYS A 383 -6.52 -26.64 19.69
CA LYS A 383 -7.10 -27.14 18.44
C LYS A 383 -6.35 -26.57 17.23
N SER A 384 -6.23 -27.36 16.17
CA SER A 384 -5.69 -26.93 14.87
C SER A 384 -6.53 -27.47 13.71
N TRP A 385 -6.62 -26.71 12.63
CA TRP A 385 -7.26 -27.13 11.37
C TRP A 385 -6.73 -26.32 10.18
N VAL A 386 -6.92 -26.86 8.98
CA VAL A 386 -6.63 -26.13 7.73
C VAL A 386 -7.92 -25.44 7.26
N LEU A 387 -7.85 -24.16 6.92
CA LEU A 387 -9.00 -23.47 6.33
C LEU A 387 -9.34 -24.08 4.97
N GLY A 388 -10.63 -24.26 4.70
CA GLY A 388 -11.10 -24.99 3.52
C GLY A 388 -11.04 -26.52 3.63
N GLY A 389 -10.71 -27.04 4.82
CA GLY A 389 -10.76 -28.46 5.14
C GLY A 389 -9.40 -29.14 5.09
N GLY A 390 -9.27 -30.20 5.89
CA GLY A 390 -8.02 -30.91 6.14
C GLY A 390 -7.56 -30.76 7.59
N GLU A 391 -6.64 -31.62 8.00
CA GLU A 391 -6.04 -31.60 9.34
C GLU A 391 -4.59 -31.14 9.29
N ALA A 392 -4.20 -30.35 10.29
CA ALA A 392 -2.81 -29.98 10.53
C ALA A 392 -2.34 -30.67 11.81
N LYS A 393 -1.26 -31.45 11.72
CA LYS A 393 -0.61 -32.07 12.87
C LYS A 393 0.37 -31.07 13.47
N ILE A 394 0.27 -30.86 14.78
CA ILE A 394 1.05 -29.85 15.48
C ILE A 394 1.96 -30.51 16.50
N LYS A 395 3.26 -30.18 16.44
CA LYS A 395 4.22 -30.48 17.51
C LYS A 395 4.67 -29.16 18.14
N GLN A 396 4.18 -28.89 19.35
CA GLN A 396 4.57 -27.71 20.13
C GLN A 396 5.56 -28.13 21.22
N SER A 397 6.67 -27.40 21.34
CA SER A 397 7.66 -27.56 22.41
C SER A 397 8.13 -26.18 22.91
N GLY A 398 8.94 -26.16 23.97
CA GLY A 398 9.59 -24.92 24.42
C GLY A 398 10.62 -24.35 23.44
N SER A 399 11.04 -25.14 22.44
CA SER A 399 12.05 -24.73 21.43
C SER A 399 11.46 -24.36 20.07
N GLY A 400 10.15 -24.57 19.86
CA GLY A 400 9.52 -24.27 18.59
C GLY A 400 8.15 -24.89 18.40
N LEU A 401 7.61 -24.64 17.21
CA LEU A 401 6.36 -25.19 16.72
C LEU A 401 6.61 -25.80 15.34
N THR A 402 6.24 -27.06 15.14
CA THR A 402 6.21 -27.67 13.81
C THR A 402 4.76 -27.91 13.40
N ILE A 403 4.40 -27.39 12.24
CA ILE A 403 3.12 -27.63 11.58
C ILE A 403 3.37 -28.61 10.46
N SER A 404 2.60 -29.70 10.42
CA SER A 404 2.65 -30.67 9.34
C SER A 404 1.29 -30.78 8.66
N VAL A 405 1.25 -30.55 7.35
CA VAL A 405 0.05 -30.70 6.52
C VAL A 405 0.38 -31.65 5.38
N PRO A 406 -0.37 -32.76 5.22
CA PRO A 406 -0.15 -33.70 4.12
C PRO A 406 -0.20 -32.98 2.78
N THR A 407 0.64 -33.38 1.82
CA THR A 407 0.78 -32.71 0.52
C THR A 407 -0.57 -32.54 -0.19
N ALA A 408 -1.46 -33.55 -0.12
CA ALA A 408 -2.81 -33.51 -0.70
C ALA A 408 -3.74 -32.46 -0.06
N SER A 409 -3.43 -31.99 1.14
CA SER A 409 -4.15 -30.96 1.87
C SER A 409 -3.48 -29.58 1.80
N GLN A 410 -2.26 -29.48 1.29
CA GLN A 410 -1.63 -28.19 0.99
C GLN A 410 -2.38 -27.51 -0.15
N LYS A 411 -2.68 -26.22 0.02
CA LYS A 411 -3.54 -25.45 -0.88
C LYS A 411 -2.75 -24.34 -1.57
N GLY A 412 -2.65 -24.46 -2.89
CA GLY A 412 -2.30 -23.37 -3.80
C GLY A 412 -1.09 -22.54 -3.35
N ALA A 413 -1.25 -21.21 -3.41
CA ALA A 413 -0.20 -20.24 -3.09
C ALA A 413 -0.07 -19.92 -1.58
N ASP A 414 -1.06 -20.31 -0.78
CA ASP A 414 -1.13 -20.01 0.65
C ASP A 414 -2.06 -21.02 1.33
N THR A 415 -1.47 -21.84 2.20
CA THR A 415 -2.20 -22.76 3.06
C THR A 415 -2.37 -22.15 4.45
N VAL A 416 -3.60 -21.82 4.82
CA VAL A 416 -3.88 -21.20 6.12
C VAL A 416 -4.20 -22.27 7.17
N VAL A 417 -3.36 -22.34 8.20
CA VAL A 417 -3.55 -23.22 9.36
C VAL A 417 -3.97 -22.39 10.56
N ALA A 418 -5.17 -22.64 11.07
CA ALA A 418 -5.68 -21.99 12.26
C ALA A 418 -5.26 -22.76 13.52
N LEU A 419 -4.77 -22.04 14.52
CA LEU A 419 -4.29 -22.54 15.80
C LEU A 419 -5.09 -21.85 16.91
N GLN A 420 -6.06 -22.56 17.49
CA GLN A 420 -6.80 -22.06 18.63
C GLN A 420 -5.99 -22.30 19.91
N LEU A 421 -5.87 -21.25 20.72
CA LEU A 421 -5.06 -21.22 21.93
C LEU A 421 -5.95 -21.33 23.17
N ASN A 422 -5.36 -21.76 24.28
CA ASN A 422 -6.01 -21.79 25.59
C ASN A 422 -6.20 -20.40 26.25
N GLY A 423 -6.05 -19.32 25.48
CA GLY A 423 -6.19 -17.93 25.91
C GLY A 423 -6.12 -16.98 24.72
N SER A 424 -6.26 -15.68 24.96
CA SER A 424 -6.24 -14.66 23.89
C SER A 424 -4.91 -14.68 23.11
N ALA A 425 -4.98 -14.76 21.78
CA ALA A 425 -3.85 -14.60 20.88
C ALA A 425 -3.41 -13.13 20.78
N MET A 426 -4.30 -12.20 21.17
CA MET A 426 -4.05 -10.76 21.13
C MET A 426 -2.99 -10.33 22.15
N ASP A 427 -2.79 -11.09 23.23
CA ASP A 427 -1.83 -10.75 24.30
C ASP A 427 -0.40 -11.24 23.99
N ILE A 428 -0.19 -11.92 22.86
CA ILE A 428 1.11 -12.50 22.51
C ILE A 428 2.00 -11.38 21.95
N ALA A 429 3.17 -11.14 22.54
CA ALA A 429 4.14 -10.21 21.95
C ALA A 429 4.59 -10.69 20.56
N PRO A 430 4.90 -9.79 19.61
CA PRO A 430 5.39 -10.18 18.28
C PRO A 430 6.63 -11.09 18.38
N ILE A 431 6.63 -12.16 17.59
CA ILE A 431 7.63 -13.22 17.58
C ILE A 431 8.37 -13.15 16.25
N SER A 432 9.63 -12.72 16.28
CA SER A 432 10.52 -12.78 15.11
C SER A 432 10.86 -14.23 14.76
N ALA A 433 11.14 -14.48 13.49
CA ALA A 433 11.71 -15.76 13.06
C ALA A 433 12.96 -16.09 13.89
N ALA A 434 13.23 -17.38 14.10
CA ALA A 434 14.44 -17.81 14.79
C ALA A 434 15.62 -17.57 13.84
N THR A 435 16.28 -16.42 13.99
CA THR A 435 17.49 -16.10 13.23
C THR A 435 18.69 -16.81 13.83
N LEU A 436 19.61 -17.21 12.97
CA LEU A 436 20.93 -17.62 13.44
C LEU A 436 21.57 -16.40 14.11
N LYS A 437 22.13 -16.59 15.31
CA LYS A 437 22.99 -15.57 15.89
C LYS A 437 24.29 -15.59 15.12
N VAL A 438 24.53 -14.53 14.36
CA VAL A 438 25.70 -14.41 13.50
C VAL A 438 26.47 -13.13 13.81
N LEU A 439 27.78 -13.17 13.60
CA LEU A 439 28.58 -11.98 13.37
C LEU A 439 28.61 -11.78 11.85
N ALA A 440 27.92 -10.75 11.37
CA ALA A 440 27.88 -10.44 9.95
C ALA A 440 29.01 -9.46 9.59
N THR A 441 29.63 -9.68 8.44
CA THR A 441 30.59 -8.74 7.84
C THR A 441 30.28 -8.57 6.37
N ALA A 442 30.36 -7.34 5.87
CA ALA A 442 30.17 -7.03 4.47
C ALA A 442 31.43 -6.38 3.92
N SER A 443 31.76 -6.67 2.65
CA SER A 443 32.92 -6.04 1.99
C SER A 443 32.72 -4.54 1.75
N VAL A 444 31.47 -4.10 1.65
CA VAL A 444 31.08 -2.70 1.45
C VAL A 444 29.69 -2.46 2.01
N VAL A 445 29.45 -1.26 2.54
CA VAL A 445 28.17 -0.82 3.10
C VAL A 445 27.84 0.57 2.54
N TYR A 446 26.59 0.78 2.13
CA TYR A 446 26.11 2.06 1.64
C TYR A 446 26.35 3.15 2.70
N GLU A 447 27.09 4.19 2.30
CA GLU A 447 27.48 5.33 3.14
C GLU A 447 28.19 4.97 4.45
N ASN A 448 28.72 3.74 4.60
CA ASN A 448 29.21 3.21 5.87
C ASN A 448 28.19 3.35 7.02
N SER A 449 26.90 3.32 6.71
CA SER A 449 25.82 3.51 7.67
C SER A 449 25.42 2.19 8.33
N LEU A 450 25.31 2.20 9.67
CA LEU A 450 24.76 1.06 10.44
C LEU A 450 23.32 0.70 10.05
N THR A 451 22.62 1.61 9.38
CA THR A 451 21.27 1.38 8.82
C THR A 451 21.29 0.30 7.74
N TYR A 452 22.40 0.15 7.03
CA TYR A 452 22.56 -0.75 5.88
C TYR A 452 23.66 -1.80 6.09
N ASP A 453 24.03 -2.06 7.35
CA ASP A 453 25.07 -3.02 7.72
C ASP A 453 24.72 -4.45 7.25
N GLY A 454 25.75 -5.29 7.05
CA GLY A 454 25.57 -6.70 6.72
C GLY A 454 24.68 -7.48 7.70
N ALA A 455 24.69 -7.11 8.99
CA ALA A 455 23.84 -7.73 10.00
C ALA A 455 22.34 -7.63 9.70
N LYS A 456 21.94 -6.61 8.93
CA LYS A 456 20.54 -6.40 8.51
C LYS A 456 20.00 -7.49 7.60
N ALA A 457 20.86 -8.18 6.87
CA ALA A 457 20.44 -9.30 6.04
C ALA A 457 20.24 -10.62 6.83
N PHE A 458 20.39 -10.63 8.15
CA PHE A 458 20.26 -11.83 8.99
C PHE A 458 19.44 -11.58 10.27
N ASP A 459 18.78 -10.42 10.39
CA ASP A 459 18.08 -10.03 11.62
C ASP A 459 16.60 -10.47 11.66
N GLY A 460 16.13 -11.14 10.60
CA GLY A 460 14.77 -11.67 10.50
C GLY A 460 13.73 -10.56 10.35
N ASP A 461 14.17 -9.37 9.96
CA ASP A 461 13.35 -8.21 9.64
C ASP A 461 13.53 -7.85 8.17
N ALA A 462 12.62 -8.36 7.33
CA ALA A 462 12.56 -8.07 5.89
C ALA A 462 12.40 -6.57 5.56
N GLY A 463 12.19 -5.71 6.57
CA GLY A 463 12.18 -4.27 6.47
C GLY A 463 13.55 -3.59 6.55
N THR A 464 14.53 -4.29 7.09
CA THR A 464 15.93 -3.85 7.07
C THR A 464 16.65 -4.50 5.89
N ARG A 465 17.83 -3.97 5.54
CA ARG A 465 18.62 -4.52 4.44
C ARG A 465 20.08 -4.21 4.57
N TRP A 466 20.91 -5.13 4.13
CA TRP A 466 22.25 -4.78 3.71
C TRP A 466 22.18 -4.12 2.33
N ALA A 467 22.87 -2.99 2.17
CA ALA A 467 22.93 -2.28 0.90
C ALA A 467 24.35 -1.83 0.59
N THR A 468 24.66 -1.72 -0.70
CA THR A 468 25.93 -1.21 -1.20
C THR A 468 25.73 0.11 -1.97
N PRO A 469 26.78 0.94 -2.14
CA PRO A 469 26.75 2.12 -3.00
C PRO A 469 26.31 1.81 -4.42
N ASP A 470 25.63 2.77 -5.04
CA ASP A 470 25.24 2.67 -6.45
C ASP A 470 26.46 2.41 -7.35
N GLY A 471 26.30 1.53 -8.33
CA GLY A 471 27.36 1.10 -9.25
C GLY A 471 28.20 -0.08 -8.75
N THR A 472 28.04 -0.54 -7.50
CA THR A 472 28.76 -1.71 -6.97
C THR A 472 28.41 -2.97 -7.78
N LYS A 473 29.41 -3.56 -8.43
CA LYS A 473 29.27 -4.76 -9.28
C LYS A 473 29.54 -6.07 -8.54
N GLU A 474 30.50 -6.03 -7.64
CA GLU A 474 30.94 -7.18 -6.86
C GLU A 474 30.90 -6.80 -5.37
N ALA A 475 30.44 -7.72 -4.54
CA ALA A 475 30.40 -7.54 -3.10
C ALA A 475 30.29 -8.90 -2.41
N SER A 476 30.67 -8.95 -1.13
CA SER A 476 30.42 -10.13 -0.31
C SER A 476 29.74 -9.75 0.99
N LEU A 477 28.84 -10.62 1.41
CA LEU A 477 28.16 -10.57 2.69
C LEU A 477 28.37 -11.92 3.38
N GLN A 478 29.03 -11.88 4.51
CA GLN A 478 29.41 -13.05 5.30
C GLN A 478 28.66 -13.06 6.63
N ALA A 479 28.30 -14.25 7.09
CA ALA A 479 27.77 -14.54 8.41
C ALA A 479 28.62 -15.63 9.07
N GLU A 480 29.26 -15.29 10.18
CA GLU A 480 29.91 -16.25 11.08
C GLU A 480 28.93 -16.68 12.17
N LEU A 481 28.61 -17.98 12.23
CA LEU A 481 27.65 -18.52 13.17
C LEU A 481 28.27 -18.65 14.56
N PHE A 482 27.56 -18.20 15.60
CA PHE A 482 28.06 -18.35 16.97
C PHE A 482 28.17 -19.82 17.40
N VAL A 483 27.39 -20.70 16.77
CA VAL A 483 27.42 -22.15 16.97
C VAL A 483 27.44 -22.82 15.59
N PRO A 484 28.39 -23.77 15.35
CA PRO A 484 28.37 -24.60 14.17
C PRO A 484 26.99 -25.22 13.93
N THR A 485 26.41 -24.97 12.77
CA THR A 485 25.02 -25.37 12.48
C THR A 485 24.96 -26.21 11.21
N THR A 486 24.15 -27.27 11.21
CA THR A 486 23.87 -28.03 9.99
C THR A 486 22.75 -27.36 9.22
N ILE A 487 23.03 -26.94 7.99
CA ILE A 487 22.06 -26.31 7.09
C ILE A 487 21.85 -27.19 5.85
N LYS A 488 20.64 -27.16 5.28
CA LYS A 488 20.26 -27.95 4.08
C LYS A 488 19.60 -27.13 2.98
N GLY A 489 19.48 -25.82 3.17
CA GLY A 489 18.83 -24.93 2.25
C GLY A 489 19.00 -23.48 2.65
N VAL A 490 18.62 -22.59 1.73
CA VAL A 490 18.71 -21.15 1.90
C VAL A 490 17.54 -20.47 1.19
N THR A 491 17.08 -19.35 1.74
CA THR A 491 16.20 -18.39 1.09
C THR A 491 16.85 -17.01 1.15
N ILE A 492 16.93 -16.31 0.01
CA ILE A 492 17.53 -14.97 -0.09
C ILE A 492 16.49 -14.01 -0.68
N ASN A 493 16.25 -12.90 0.02
CA ASN A 493 15.32 -11.85 -0.39
C ASN A 493 16.10 -10.61 -0.84
N GLU A 494 15.98 -10.28 -2.14
CA GLU A 494 16.56 -9.06 -2.70
C GLU A 494 15.54 -7.92 -2.64
N ALA A 495 15.96 -6.77 -2.10
CA ALA A 495 15.11 -5.59 -1.96
C ALA A 495 14.57 -5.09 -3.30
N PHE A 496 15.42 -5.17 -4.33
CA PHE A 496 15.12 -4.71 -5.67
C PHE A 496 15.45 -5.85 -6.65
N ALA A 497 14.44 -6.63 -6.99
CA ALA A 497 14.62 -7.84 -7.79
C ALA A 497 15.38 -7.56 -9.10
N GLY A 498 16.43 -8.34 -9.34
CA GLY A 498 17.24 -8.26 -10.56
C GLY A 498 18.42 -7.30 -10.46
N ARG A 499 18.79 -6.84 -9.26
CA ARG A 499 20.06 -6.13 -9.08
C ARG A 499 21.24 -7.08 -9.19
N VAL A 500 21.23 -8.21 -8.48
CA VAL A 500 22.21 -9.30 -8.57
C VAL A 500 22.01 -10.06 -9.89
N ARG A 501 23.11 -10.25 -10.62
CA ARG A 501 23.17 -10.93 -11.92
C ARG A 501 24.03 -12.18 -11.92
N LYS A 502 24.90 -12.32 -10.92
CA LYS A 502 25.65 -13.56 -10.69
C LYS A 502 26.07 -13.65 -9.24
N PHE A 503 25.92 -14.82 -8.63
CA PHE A 503 26.34 -15.03 -7.25
C PHE A 503 26.74 -16.48 -6.98
N GLN A 504 27.46 -16.66 -5.88
CA GLN A 504 27.71 -17.94 -5.24
C GLN A 504 27.38 -17.82 -3.76
N LEU A 505 26.61 -18.77 -3.23
CA LEU A 505 26.54 -18.98 -1.79
C LEU A 505 27.61 -20.01 -1.42
N GLN A 506 28.49 -19.64 -0.52
CA GLN A 506 29.63 -20.44 -0.13
C GLN A 506 29.66 -20.63 1.38
N TYR A 507 30.36 -21.65 1.84
CA TYR A 507 30.53 -21.92 3.27
C TYR A 507 31.96 -22.33 3.59
N GLN A 508 32.28 -22.21 4.87
CA GLN A 508 33.42 -22.84 5.53
C GLN A 508 32.91 -23.80 6.60
N ALA A 509 33.50 -25.00 6.67
CA ALA A 509 33.23 -25.97 7.71
C ALA A 509 33.85 -25.52 9.06
N PRO A 510 33.40 -26.05 10.21
CA PRO A 510 33.92 -25.63 11.52
C PRO A 510 35.42 -25.83 11.74
N ASP A 511 36.01 -26.74 10.99
CA ASP A 511 37.40 -27.15 11.05
C ASP A 511 38.19 -26.78 9.78
N SER A 512 37.65 -25.90 8.92
CA SER A 512 38.29 -25.51 7.67
C SER A 512 38.09 -24.03 7.34
N THR A 513 39.10 -23.41 6.75
CA THR A 513 39.01 -22.06 6.16
C THR A 513 38.79 -22.08 4.65
N GLU A 514 38.68 -23.25 4.04
CA GLU A 514 38.47 -23.39 2.60
C GLU A 514 37.01 -23.09 2.24
N TRP A 515 36.82 -22.26 1.22
CA TRP A 515 35.50 -21.93 0.71
C TRP A 515 34.99 -23.04 -0.20
N GLN A 516 33.79 -23.52 0.10
CA GLN A 516 33.07 -24.47 -0.75
C GLN A 516 31.75 -23.85 -1.21
N THR A 517 31.41 -24.00 -2.49
CA THR A 517 30.16 -23.47 -3.05
C THR A 517 29.01 -24.41 -2.73
N LEU A 518 27.96 -23.88 -2.09
CA LEU A 518 26.68 -24.57 -1.88
C LEU A 518 25.80 -24.50 -3.12
N VAL A 519 25.63 -23.27 -3.62
CA VAL A 519 24.80 -22.97 -4.79
C VAL A 519 25.39 -21.79 -5.54
N GLU A 520 25.14 -21.73 -6.83
CA GLU A 520 25.47 -20.60 -7.69
C GLU A 520 24.31 -20.29 -8.62
N GLY A 521 24.21 -19.04 -9.06
CA GLY A 521 23.09 -18.60 -9.89
C GLY A 521 23.34 -17.28 -10.60
N THR A 522 22.42 -16.95 -11.51
CA THR A 522 22.43 -15.73 -12.34
C THR A 522 21.54 -14.60 -11.79
N GLY A 523 21.13 -14.72 -10.53
CA GLY A 523 20.32 -13.73 -9.83
C GLY A 523 19.59 -14.35 -8.64
N VAL A 524 19.36 -13.55 -7.60
CA VAL A 524 18.55 -13.97 -6.45
C VAL A 524 17.09 -13.54 -6.61
N GLY A 525 16.82 -12.34 -7.13
CA GLY A 525 15.45 -11.86 -7.30
C GLY A 525 14.70 -11.71 -5.97
N ALA A 526 13.40 -11.45 -6.04
CA ALA A 526 12.62 -11.11 -4.85
C ALA A 526 12.61 -12.20 -3.77
N ASN A 527 12.68 -13.48 -4.14
CA ASN A 527 12.71 -14.61 -3.19
C ASN A 527 13.42 -15.81 -3.82
N TYR A 528 14.76 -15.80 -3.82
CA TYR A 528 15.54 -16.98 -4.20
C TYR A 528 15.36 -18.07 -3.14
N SER A 529 15.23 -19.33 -3.55
CA SER A 529 15.34 -20.46 -2.63
C SER A 529 16.09 -21.60 -3.28
N ALA A 530 16.96 -22.26 -2.53
CA ALA A 530 17.62 -23.47 -2.97
C ALA A 530 17.79 -24.47 -1.83
N GLN A 531 17.65 -25.75 -2.17
CA GLN A 531 17.99 -26.87 -1.29
C GLN A 531 19.33 -27.46 -1.72
N PHE A 532 20.08 -27.97 -0.76
CA PHE A 532 21.36 -28.64 -0.99
C PHE A 532 21.56 -29.76 0.03
N LYS A 533 22.58 -30.60 -0.19
CA LYS A 533 22.92 -31.66 0.77
C LYS A 533 23.22 -31.02 2.12
N ALA A 534 22.62 -31.56 3.19
CA ALA A 534 22.84 -31.09 4.55
C ALA A 534 24.33 -31.05 4.87
N VAL A 535 24.80 -29.91 5.38
CA VAL A 535 26.21 -29.64 5.65
C VAL A 535 26.37 -28.84 6.91
N LYS A 536 27.37 -29.18 7.72
CA LYS A 536 27.71 -28.45 8.94
C LYS A 536 28.61 -27.27 8.58
N VAL A 537 28.19 -26.07 8.95
CA VAL A 537 28.88 -24.82 8.57
C VAL A 537 29.19 -24.00 9.82
N GLN A 538 30.29 -23.25 9.76
CA GLN A 538 30.67 -22.24 10.75
C GLN A 538 30.56 -20.84 10.16
N VAL A 539 30.92 -20.68 8.88
CA VAL A 539 30.81 -19.41 8.18
C VAL A 539 30.07 -19.63 6.87
N VAL A 540 29.18 -18.71 6.51
CA VAL A 540 28.50 -18.67 5.21
C VAL A 540 28.74 -17.32 4.56
N ARG A 541 28.90 -17.29 3.25
CA ARG A 541 29.10 -16.06 2.48
C ARG A 541 28.25 -16.06 1.21
N LEU A 542 27.44 -15.03 1.05
CA LEU A 542 26.89 -14.65 -0.24
C LEU A 542 27.95 -13.83 -0.99
N ASN A 543 28.56 -14.44 -2.00
CA ASN A 543 29.55 -13.81 -2.87
C ASN A 543 28.87 -13.36 -4.17
N ILE A 544 28.74 -12.05 -4.36
CA ILE A 544 28.09 -11.44 -5.51
C ILE A 544 29.17 -11.13 -6.54
N LEU A 545 29.06 -11.81 -7.68
CA LEU A 545 30.04 -11.78 -8.76
C LEU A 545 29.67 -10.79 -9.88
N ASP A 546 28.40 -10.39 -9.97
CA ASP A 546 27.93 -9.34 -10.88
C ASP A 546 26.61 -8.73 -10.40
N ALA A 547 26.44 -7.44 -10.62
CA ALA A 547 25.23 -6.68 -10.28
C ALA A 547 25.02 -5.45 -11.19
N THR A 548 23.79 -4.92 -11.21
CA THR A 548 23.44 -3.77 -12.05
C THR A 548 23.69 -2.44 -11.33
N GLN A 549 22.84 -2.11 -10.36
CA GLN A 549 22.87 -0.83 -9.65
C GLN A 549 23.57 -0.90 -8.29
N GLY A 550 23.77 -2.08 -7.71
CA GLY A 550 24.33 -2.25 -6.37
C GLY A 550 23.52 -3.28 -5.60
N PRO A 551 24.09 -4.42 -5.19
CA PRO A 551 23.31 -5.46 -4.50
C PRO A 551 22.65 -4.94 -3.23
N THR A 552 21.42 -5.39 -2.97
CA THR A 552 20.65 -4.97 -1.81
C THR A 552 19.82 -6.15 -1.32
N ILE A 553 20.18 -6.67 -0.15
CA ILE A 553 19.63 -7.92 0.38
C ILE A 553 18.86 -7.58 1.66
N ASN A 554 17.55 -7.84 1.66
CA ASN A 554 16.72 -7.67 2.84
C ASN A 554 16.99 -8.78 3.85
N GLU A 555 17.04 -10.04 3.40
CA GLU A 555 17.13 -11.19 4.32
C GLU A 555 17.80 -12.41 3.67
N ILE A 556 18.55 -13.17 4.47
CA ILE A 556 19.09 -14.49 4.16
C ILE A 556 18.69 -15.45 5.30
N GLU A 557 17.76 -16.34 5.00
CA GLU A 557 17.30 -17.38 5.93
C GLU A 557 17.91 -18.74 5.56
N PHE A 558 18.35 -19.51 6.56
CA PHE A 558 18.88 -20.85 6.35
C PHE A 558 17.95 -21.94 6.87
N ASP A 559 17.85 -23.04 6.13
CA ASP A 559 17.13 -24.22 6.58
C ASP A 559 18.00 -25.06 7.49
N ILE A 560 17.77 -24.94 8.79
CA ILE A 560 18.54 -25.64 9.81
C ILE A 560 18.00 -27.07 9.96
N VAL A 561 18.91 -28.04 9.93
CA VAL A 561 18.62 -29.42 10.35
C VAL A 561 18.68 -29.45 11.87
N ARG A 562 17.53 -29.61 12.51
CA ARG A 562 17.38 -29.71 13.97
C ARG A 562 17.39 -31.14 14.44
#